data_AF-A0A7V3TZ38-F1
#
_entry.id   AF-A0A7V3TZ38-F1
#
_cell.length_a   1.000
_cell.length_b   1.000
_cell.length_c   1.000
_cell.angle_alpha   90.00
_cell.angle_beta   90.00
_cell.angle_gamma   90.00
#
_symmetry.space_group_name_H-M   'P 1'
#
loop_
_entity.id
_entity.type
_entity.pdbx_description
1 polymer ?
#
loop_
_entity_poly.entity_id
_entity_poly.type
_entity_poly.pdbx_seq_one_letter_code
_entity_poly.pdbx_strand_id
1 'polypeptide(L)'
;MSRSTLFWLIWTVFLGLGVVGVVCSEAAKEIHTFDVKGDSVPRSVRPNSVELLRAEKIVEEVFGRDIAKAKSAPEKAALGQELLKAVREEQDMAVRFAGLQTARRLAIEAQDSKLGLEIVREIVKNFEPSEEISTTDWLAEADRLWESSQKAQGRERLSKQLEAVEYWLYSDIKTSLVAKKWEGRIRELQADLALITLHWKDALLRGEHLKYDIGQDSISGWCFPQEYIEWPVDLAAKTYDVALLYSSRGNAGGYLMAISLFAPTNPYRPLTTLSTELISTGGWKNYAEKSFGIIRVSRPGRYILRLHAIRRLQPDFEPCLVNVRAVFLR
;
A
#
# COMPACT_ATOMS: atom_id res chain seq x y z
N MET A 1 21.26 -41.51 -3.62
CA MET A 1 20.48 -40.67 -4.54
C MET A 1 19.92 -39.49 -3.76
N SER A 2 20.37 -38.28 -4.06
CA SER A 2 20.08 -37.06 -3.31
C SER A 2 18.68 -36.53 -3.64
N ARG A 3 17.92 -36.13 -2.62
CA ARG A 3 16.56 -35.55 -2.74
C ARG A 3 16.51 -34.20 -3.47
N SER A 4 17.65 -33.66 -3.89
CA SER A 4 17.76 -32.37 -4.59
C SER A 4 17.51 -32.42 -6.11
N THR A 5 17.37 -33.59 -6.72
CA THR A 5 17.28 -33.71 -8.19
C THR A 5 15.85 -33.80 -8.73
N LEU A 6 14.84 -34.01 -7.88
CA LEU A 6 13.45 -34.19 -8.36
C LEU A 6 12.70 -32.87 -8.61
N PHE A 7 13.18 -31.74 -8.08
CA PHE A 7 12.53 -30.44 -8.21
C PHE A 7 12.91 -29.66 -9.49
N TRP A 8 13.95 -30.10 -10.22
CA TRP A 8 14.48 -29.37 -11.37
C TRP A 8 13.86 -29.75 -12.73
N LEU A 9 13.04 -30.81 -12.80
CA LEU A 9 12.56 -31.36 -14.09
C LEU A 9 11.18 -30.85 -14.53
N ILE A 10 10.50 -30.02 -13.73
CA ILE A 10 9.17 -29.47 -14.06
C ILE A 10 9.26 -28.03 -14.60
N TRP A 11 10.44 -27.39 -14.57
CA TRP A 11 10.57 -25.95 -14.80
C TRP A 11 10.95 -25.51 -16.23
N THR A 12 11.12 -26.42 -17.20
CA THR A 12 11.75 -26.10 -18.50
C THR A 12 10.84 -26.16 -19.74
N VAL A 13 9.52 -25.96 -19.64
CA VAL A 13 8.62 -26.13 -20.81
C VAL A 13 7.81 -24.88 -21.24
N PHE A 14 7.77 -23.78 -20.49
CA PHE A 14 6.97 -22.61 -20.91
C PHE A 14 7.82 -21.41 -21.34
N LEU A 15 8.34 -21.44 -22.58
CA LEU A 15 8.74 -20.23 -23.32
C LEU A 15 8.67 -20.51 -24.83
N GLY A 16 7.51 -20.21 -25.43
CA GLY A 16 7.31 -20.35 -26.87
C GLY A 16 6.09 -19.59 -27.38
N LEU A 17 6.37 -18.49 -28.09
CA LEU A 17 5.58 -17.86 -29.17
C LEU A 17 4.19 -17.23 -28.87
N GLY A 18 4.11 -15.91 -29.10
CA GLY A 18 3.26 -15.42 -30.20
C GLY A 18 2.19 -14.35 -29.91
N VAL A 19 2.29 -13.29 -30.71
CA VAL A 19 1.21 -12.41 -31.23
C VAL A 19 0.80 -11.18 -30.39
N VAL A 20 1.24 -10.02 -30.88
CA VAL A 20 0.73 -8.69 -30.54
C VAL A 20 -0.53 -8.43 -31.35
N GLY A 21 -1.68 -8.43 -30.68
CA GLY A 21 -2.95 -7.93 -31.20
C GLY A 21 -3.41 -6.74 -30.37
N VAL A 22 -3.45 -5.55 -30.98
CA VAL A 22 -4.06 -4.35 -30.38
C VAL A 22 -5.58 -4.52 -30.48
N VAL A 23 -6.23 -4.73 -29.34
CA VAL A 23 -7.70 -4.69 -29.22
C VAL A 23 -8.05 -3.50 -28.33
N CYS A 24 -8.69 -2.49 -28.92
CA CYS A 24 -9.41 -1.46 -28.18
C CYS A 24 -10.59 -2.14 -27.46
N SER A 25 -10.55 -2.16 -26.14
CA SER A 25 -11.59 -2.72 -25.27
C SER A 25 -12.37 -1.59 -24.60
N GLU A 26 -13.64 -1.49 -24.97
CA GLU A 26 -14.66 -0.67 -24.33
C GLU A 26 -15.16 -1.45 -23.10
N ALA A 27 -14.48 -1.25 -21.97
CA ALA A 27 -14.70 -2.04 -20.75
C ALA A 27 -15.84 -1.48 -19.89
N ALA A 28 -17.08 -1.76 -20.25
CA ALA A 28 -18.17 -1.85 -19.28
C ALA A 28 -18.03 -3.18 -18.53
N LYS A 29 -17.33 -3.18 -17.39
CA LYS A 29 -17.22 -4.35 -16.50
C LYS A 29 -18.59 -4.66 -15.91
N GLU A 30 -19.26 -5.67 -16.44
CA GLU A 30 -20.30 -6.40 -15.71
C GLU A 30 -19.67 -6.92 -14.41
N ILE A 31 -20.16 -6.42 -13.27
CA ILE A 31 -19.84 -7.00 -11.97
C ILE A 31 -20.65 -8.29 -11.92
N HIS A 32 -20.04 -9.41 -12.33
CA HIS A 32 -20.59 -10.73 -12.08
C HIS A 32 -20.79 -10.89 -10.58
N THR A 33 -22.03 -10.74 -10.13
CA THR A 33 -22.49 -11.29 -8.86
C THR A 33 -22.34 -12.80 -8.98
N PHE A 34 -21.28 -13.33 -8.38
CA PHE A 34 -21.01 -14.76 -8.25
C PHE A 34 -22.13 -15.40 -7.42
N ASP A 35 -23.25 -15.74 -8.06
CA ASP A 35 -24.30 -16.58 -7.46
C ASP A 35 -23.89 -18.05 -7.64
N VAL A 36 -22.91 -18.48 -6.84
CA VAL A 36 -22.42 -19.86 -6.83
C VAL A 36 -23.36 -20.68 -5.96
N LYS A 37 -24.46 -21.15 -6.54
CA LYS A 37 -25.14 -22.38 -6.09
C LYS A 37 -24.33 -23.62 -6.50
N GLY A 38 -23.03 -23.61 -6.22
CA GLY A 38 -22.15 -24.76 -6.38
C GLY A 38 -21.94 -25.39 -5.02
N ASP A 39 -22.03 -26.72 -4.93
CA ASP A 39 -21.66 -27.49 -3.75
C ASP A 39 -20.29 -26.99 -3.26
N SER A 40 -20.30 -26.24 -2.16
CA SER A 40 -19.08 -25.66 -1.63
C SER A 40 -18.19 -26.80 -1.19
N VAL A 41 -17.01 -26.92 -1.82
CA VAL A 41 -15.98 -27.88 -1.40
C VAL A 41 -15.80 -27.74 0.11
N PRO A 42 -15.88 -28.84 0.89
CA PRO A 42 -15.72 -28.78 2.33
C PRO A 42 -14.41 -28.09 2.70
N ARG A 43 -14.49 -27.12 3.62
CA ARG A 43 -13.29 -26.46 4.15
C ARG A 43 -12.57 -27.42 5.09
N SER A 44 -11.25 -27.35 5.12
CA SER A 44 -10.46 -28.11 6.08
C SER A 44 -10.43 -27.39 7.43
N VAL A 45 -10.44 -28.17 8.52
CA VAL A 45 -10.24 -27.64 9.87
C VAL A 45 -8.87 -26.95 9.93
N ARG A 46 -8.77 -25.82 10.64
CA ARG A 46 -7.46 -25.18 10.85
C ARG A 46 -6.56 -26.11 11.67
N PRO A 47 -5.27 -26.22 11.30
CA PRO A 47 -4.31 -26.99 12.08
C PRO A 47 -4.26 -26.51 13.53
N ASN A 48 -4.11 -27.43 14.48
CA ASN A 48 -3.91 -27.06 15.87
C ASN A 48 -2.49 -26.46 16.08
N SER A 49 -2.22 -25.91 17.25
CA SER A 49 -0.93 -25.25 17.55
C SER A 49 0.29 -26.16 17.36
N VAL A 50 0.17 -27.46 17.65
CA VAL A 50 1.27 -28.42 17.51
C VAL A 50 1.56 -28.73 16.05
N GLU A 51 0.51 -28.94 15.25
CA GLU A 51 0.62 -29.15 13.80
C GLU A 51 1.16 -27.91 13.10
N LEU A 52 0.68 -26.74 13.49
CA LEU A 52 1.12 -25.46 12.93
C LEU A 52 2.61 -25.24 13.16
N LEU A 53 3.12 -25.47 14.38
CA LEU A 53 4.55 -25.33 14.67
C LEU A 53 5.42 -26.29 13.83
N ARG A 54 4.95 -27.52 13.58
CA ARG A 54 5.67 -28.47 12.71
C ARG A 54 5.66 -28.01 11.26
N ALA A 55 4.50 -27.55 10.78
CA ALA A 55 4.33 -27.02 9.43
C ALA A 55 5.17 -25.75 9.19
N GLU A 56 5.20 -24.84 10.16
CA GLU A 56 6.04 -23.63 10.12
C GLU A 56 7.53 -23.97 9.99
N LYS A 57 8.00 -24.99 10.73
CA LYS A 57 9.38 -25.46 10.60
C LYS A 57 9.68 -26.00 9.20
N ILE A 58 8.75 -26.72 8.57
CA ILE A 58 8.92 -27.20 7.19
C ILE A 58 9.00 -26.01 6.23
N VAL A 59 8.11 -25.02 6.38
CA VAL A 59 8.12 -23.80 5.55
C VAL A 59 9.43 -23.03 5.74
N GLU A 60 9.95 -22.94 6.97
CA GLU A 60 11.24 -22.31 7.27
C GLU A 60 12.43 -23.09 6.69
N GLU A 61 12.43 -24.42 6.75
CA GLU A 61 13.48 -25.25 6.15
C GLU A 61 13.53 -25.09 4.62
N VAL A 62 12.37 -24.94 3.97
CA VAL A 62 12.29 -24.79 2.51
C VAL A 62 12.57 -23.34 2.05
N PHE A 63 11.95 -22.35 2.69
CA PHE A 63 11.96 -20.95 2.23
C PHE A 63 12.74 -19.98 3.12
N GLY A 64 13.19 -20.38 4.31
CA GLY A 64 13.81 -19.49 5.29
C GLY A 64 15.05 -18.77 4.75
N ARG A 65 15.83 -19.43 3.89
CA ARG A 65 16.99 -18.81 3.23
C ARG A 65 16.58 -17.66 2.30
N ASP A 66 15.50 -17.82 1.54
CA ASP A 66 15.07 -16.80 0.58
C ASP A 66 14.31 -15.67 1.27
N ILE A 67 13.55 -15.99 2.33
CA ILE A 67 12.97 -14.98 3.24
C ILE A 67 14.07 -14.09 3.83
N ALA A 68 15.18 -14.68 4.28
CA ALA A 68 16.30 -13.91 4.84
C ALA A 68 17.03 -13.04 3.79
N LYS A 69 17.01 -13.45 2.52
CA LYS A 69 17.60 -12.67 1.41
C LYS A 69 16.69 -11.53 0.95
N ALA A 70 15.37 -11.72 0.98
CA ALA A 70 14.40 -10.74 0.52
C ALA A 70 14.30 -9.56 1.51
N LYS A 71 15.10 -8.51 1.28
CA LYS A 71 15.20 -7.36 2.19
C LYS A 71 14.29 -6.22 1.77
N SER A 72 14.14 -6.02 0.46
CA SER A 72 13.32 -4.95 -0.09
C SER A 72 11.85 -5.34 -0.20
N ALA A 73 10.96 -4.36 -0.26
CA ALA A 73 9.53 -4.61 -0.44
C ALA A 73 9.21 -5.39 -1.75
N PRO A 74 9.79 -5.04 -2.91
CA PRO A 74 9.55 -5.80 -4.15
C PRO A 74 10.01 -7.26 -4.08
N GLU A 75 11.18 -7.54 -3.47
CA GLU A 75 11.66 -8.91 -3.28
C GLU A 75 10.73 -9.71 -2.37
N LYS A 76 10.22 -9.09 -1.29
CA LYS A 76 9.26 -9.73 -0.39
C LYS A 76 7.93 -10.01 -1.06
N ALA A 77 7.42 -9.09 -1.88
CA ALA A 77 6.21 -9.30 -2.67
C ALA A 77 6.39 -10.44 -3.68
N ALA A 78 7.52 -10.45 -4.40
CA ALA A 78 7.85 -11.52 -5.35
C ALA A 78 7.91 -12.89 -4.65
N LEU A 79 8.63 -12.99 -3.54
CA LEU A 79 8.72 -14.23 -2.75
C LEU A 79 7.35 -14.64 -2.18
N GLY A 80 6.54 -13.70 -1.71
CA GLY A 80 5.17 -13.98 -1.24
C GLY A 80 4.28 -14.55 -2.34
N GLN A 81 4.42 -14.05 -3.58
CA GLN A 81 3.71 -14.57 -4.74
C GLN A 81 4.17 -15.97 -5.14
N GLU A 82 5.48 -16.25 -5.10
CA GLU A 82 6.05 -17.57 -5.34
C GLU A 82 5.56 -18.58 -4.28
N LEU A 83 5.60 -18.19 -3.01
CA LEU A 83 5.12 -19.01 -1.91
C LEU A 83 3.62 -19.32 -2.06
N LEU A 84 2.80 -18.32 -2.43
CA LEU A 84 1.36 -18.52 -2.70
C LEU A 84 1.13 -19.55 -3.81
N LYS A 85 1.95 -19.56 -4.87
CA LYS A 85 1.85 -20.57 -5.94
C LYS A 85 2.23 -21.95 -5.41
N ALA A 86 3.34 -22.07 -4.70
CA ALA A 86 3.81 -23.34 -4.14
C ALA A 86 2.78 -23.96 -3.16
N VAL A 87 2.21 -23.16 -2.25
CA VAL A 87 1.27 -23.67 -1.25
C VAL A 87 -0.08 -24.07 -1.84
N ARG A 88 -0.47 -23.54 -3.00
CA ARG A 88 -1.67 -24.00 -3.73
C ARG A 88 -1.55 -25.44 -4.22
N GLU A 89 -0.33 -25.91 -4.46
CA GLU A 89 -0.03 -27.27 -4.92
C GLU A 89 0.24 -28.25 -3.75
N GLU A 90 0.52 -27.71 -2.56
CA GLU A 90 0.83 -28.49 -1.35
C GLU A 90 -0.35 -29.35 -0.89
N GLN A 91 -0.13 -30.64 -0.63
CA GLN A 91 -1.19 -31.58 -0.24
C GLN A 91 -1.40 -31.61 1.28
N ASP A 92 -0.36 -31.35 2.06
CA ASP A 92 -0.48 -31.26 3.51
C ASP A 92 -1.17 -29.94 3.90
N MET A 93 -2.40 -30.04 4.41
CA MET A 93 -3.20 -28.86 4.76
C MET A 93 -2.57 -28.01 5.87
N ALA A 94 -1.77 -28.60 6.77
CA ALA A 94 -1.06 -27.85 7.79
C ALA A 94 0.10 -27.04 7.19
N VAL A 95 0.89 -27.65 6.31
CA VAL A 95 1.97 -26.97 5.56
C VAL A 95 1.39 -25.88 4.66
N ARG A 96 0.29 -26.16 3.96
CA ARG A 96 -0.44 -25.18 3.15
C ARG A 96 -0.87 -23.97 3.98
N PHE A 97 -1.47 -24.18 5.15
CA PHE A 97 -1.90 -23.08 6.03
C PHE A 97 -0.72 -22.25 6.54
N ALA A 98 0.33 -22.90 7.05
CA ALA A 98 1.55 -22.23 7.53
C ALA A 98 2.23 -21.40 6.42
N GLY A 99 2.27 -21.95 5.21
CA GLY A 99 2.80 -21.26 4.05
C GLY A 99 1.96 -20.05 3.63
N LEU A 100 0.64 -20.14 3.68
CA LEU A 100 -0.26 -18.99 3.45
C LEU A 100 -0.08 -17.89 4.50
N GLN A 101 0.06 -18.24 5.78
CA GLN A 101 0.35 -17.26 6.84
C GLN A 101 1.71 -16.56 6.62
N THR A 102 2.73 -17.33 6.21
CA THR A 102 4.05 -16.79 5.87
C THR A 102 3.99 -15.87 4.65
N ALA A 103 3.24 -16.26 3.60
CA ALA A 103 3.03 -15.42 2.42
C ALA A 103 2.30 -14.11 2.78
N ARG A 104 1.28 -14.17 3.66
CA ARG A 104 0.55 -12.99 4.14
C ARG A 104 1.49 -12.04 4.88
N ARG A 105 2.36 -12.56 5.76
CA ARG A 105 3.37 -11.76 6.46
C ARG A 105 4.28 -11.03 5.47
N LEU A 106 4.78 -11.73 4.45
CA LEU A 106 5.61 -11.13 3.40
C LEU A 106 4.87 -10.03 2.63
N ALA A 107 3.60 -10.25 2.29
CA ALA A 107 2.76 -9.24 1.64
C ALA A 107 2.56 -8.00 2.52
N ILE A 108 2.32 -8.17 3.82
CA ILE A 108 2.22 -7.06 4.78
C ILE A 108 3.54 -6.30 4.89
N GLU A 109 4.66 -7.01 4.98
CA GLU A 109 5.99 -6.39 5.06
C GLU A 109 6.35 -5.60 3.80
N ALA A 110 5.92 -6.09 2.64
CA ALA A 110 6.02 -5.45 1.34
C ALA A 110 4.98 -4.33 1.10
N GLN A 111 3.98 -4.21 1.98
CA GLN A 111 2.81 -3.34 1.80
C GLN A 111 2.00 -3.63 0.52
N ASP A 112 2.01 -4.90 0.07
CA ASP A 112 1.24 -5.34 -1.08
C ASP A 112 -0.16 -5.81 -0.66
N SER A 113 -1.11 -4.87 -0.70
CA SER A 113 -2.50 -5.13 -0.29
C SER A 113 -3.23 -6.09 -1.22
N LYS A 114 -2.87 -6.11 -2.50
CA LYS A 114 -3.48 -6.95 -3.52
C LYS A 114 -3.10 -8.42 -3.32
N LEU A 115 -1.80 -8.69 -3.14
CA LEU A 115 -1.30 -10.01 -2.80
C LEU A 115 -1.86 -10.48 -1.45
N GLY A 116 -1.83 -9.61 -0.44
CA GLY A 116 -2.38 -9.92 0.89
C GLY A 116 -3.86 -10.33 0.84
N LEU A 117 -4.67 -9.64 0.04
CA LEU A 117 -6.08 -9.95 -0.16
C LEU A 117 -6.29 -11.28 -0.91
N GLU A 118 -5.46 -11.57 -1.92
CA GLU A 118 -5.50 -12.86 -2.61
C GLU A 118 -5.24 -14.02 -1.65
N ILE A 119 -4.23 -13.87 -0.78
CA ILE A 119 -3.88 -14.86 0.24
C ILE A 119 -5.01 -15.05 1.24
N VAL A 120 -5.63 -13.97 1.72
CA VAL A 120 -6.79 -14.04 2.63
C VAL A 120 -7.95 -14.80 1.99
N ARG A 121 -8.23 -14.57 0.70
CA ARG A 121 -9.26 -15.33 -0.03
C ARG A 121 -8.91 -16.81 -0.11
N GLU A 122 -7.65 -17.15 -0.35
CA GLU A 122 -7.20 -18.55 -0.36
C GLU A 122 -7.35 -19.21 1.02
N ILE A 123 -7.05 -18.49 2.11
CA ILE A 123 -7.26 -18.96 3.49
C ILE A 123 -8.75 -19.26 3.71
N VAL A 124 -9.64 -18.28 3.47
CA VAL A 124 -11.08 -18.45 3.72
C VAL A 124 -11.71 -19.51 2.83
N LYS A 125 -11.20 -19.68 1.61
CA LYS A 125 -11.67 -20.70 0.67
C LYS A 125 -11.39 -22.12 1.17
N ASN A 126 -10.21 -22.36 1.75
CA ASN A 126 -9.74 -23.72 2.06
C ASN A 126 -9.85 -24.09 3.54
N PHE A 127 -9.98 -23.11 4.44
CA PHE A 127 -9.91 -23.34 5.89
C PHE A 127 -11.11 -22.78 6.63
N GLU A 128 -11.59 -23.52 7.61
CA GLU A 128 -12.57 -23.07 8.61
C GLU A 128 -12.02 -21.90 9.44
N PRO A 129 -12.86 -21.09 10.10
CA PRO A 129 -12.38 -20.10 11.06
C PRO A 129 -11.69 -20.76 12.28
N SER A 130 -10.82 -20.03 12.98
CA SER A 130 -10.09 -20.56 14.15
C SER A 130 -10.92 -20.68 15.42
N GLU A 131 -12.01 -19.93 15.52
CA GLU A 131 -12.87 -19.87 16.69
C GLU A 131 -14.31 -20.08 16.26
N GLU A 132 -15.10 -20.79 17.08
CA GLU A 132 -16.55 -20.87 16.91
C GLU A 132 -17.19 -19.56 17.38
N ILE A 133 -16.97 -18.49 16.63
CA ILE A 133 -17.62 -17.20 16.83
C ILE A 133 -18.96 -17.20 16.09
N SER A 134 -20.00 -16.60 16.68
CA SER A 134 -21.30 -16.49 16.03
C SER A 134 -21.23 -15.63 14.76
N THR A 135 -22.11 -15.86 13.78
CA THR A 135 -22.13 -15.11 12.51
C THR A 135 -22.27 -13.59 12.67
N THR A 136 -22.99 -13.16 13.71
CA THR A 136 -23.14 -11.74 14.08
C THR A 136 -21.85 -11.15 14.65
N ASP A 137 -21.11 -11.93 15.43
CA ASP A 137 -19.87 -11.48 16.05
C ASP A 137 -18.74 -11.35 15.02
N TRP A 138 -18.72 -12.19 13.97
CA TRP A 138 -17.77 -12.05 12.85
C TRP A 138 -17.86 -10.68 12.18
N LEU A 139 -19.09 -10.21 11.89
CA LEU A 139 -19.28 -8.92 11.23
C LEU A 139 -18.91 -7.75 12.14
N ALA A 140 -19.27 -7.83 13.42
CA ALA A 140 -18.93 -6.80 14.40
C ALA A 140 -17.40 -6.68 14.57
N GLU A 141 -16.71 -7.82 14.64
CA GLU A 141 -15.25 -7.86 14.77
C GLU A 141 -14.55 -7.35 13.50
N ALA A 142 -15.06 -7.72 12.32
CA ALA A 142 -14.60 -7.18 11.05
C ALA A 142 -14.71 -5.64 11.02
N ASP A 143 -15.84 -5.08 11.46
CA ASP A 143 -16.04 -3.63 11.53
C ASP A 143 -15.09 -2.96 12.54
N ARG A 144 -14.93 -3.54 13.73
CA ARG A 144 -14.00 -3.06 14.78
C ARG A 144 -12.55 -2.99 14.27
N LEU A 145 -12.08 -4.06 13.63
CA LEU A 145 -10.73 -4.14 13.08
C LEU A 145 -10.53 -3.11 11.96
N TRP A 146 -11.53 -2.95 11.08
CA TRP A 146 -11.45 -1.96 10.01
C TRP A 146 -11.37 -0.53 10.56
N GLU A 147 -12.18 -0.17 11.56
CA GLU A 147 -12.14 1.14 12.21
C GLU A 147 -10.81 1.38 12.94
N SER A 148 -10.30 0.37 13.64
CA SER A 148 -8.97 0.40 14.27
C SER A 148 -7.86 0.63 13.25
N SER A 149 -7.99 0.04 12.05
CA SER A 149 -7.03 0.22 10.96
C SER A 149 -6.94 1.67 10.46
N GLN A 150 -8.03 2.45 10.55
CA GLN A 150 -8.03 3.86 10.10
C GLN A 150 -7.16 4.76 10.98
N LYS A 151 -6.86 4.32 12.20
CA LYS A 151 -5.97 5.02 13.14
C LYS A 151 -4.52 4.54 13.05
N ALA A 152 -4.29 3.38 12.44
CA ALA A 152 -2.97 2.80 12.26
C ALA A 152 -2.31 3.33 10.96
N GLN A 153 -1.00 3.10 10.83
CA GLN A 153 -0.23 3.48 9.65
C GLN A 153 0.59 2.31 9.10
N GLY A 154 0.97 2.41 7.83
CA GLY A 154 1.86 1.47 7.16
C GLY A 154 1.44 0.00 7.30
N ARG A 155 2.38 -0.84 7.76
CA ARG A 155 2.20 -2.30 7.88
C ARG A 155 1.10 -2.69 8.86
N GLU A 156 0.98 -1.99 9.99
CA GLU A 156 -0.03 -2.28 11.01
C GLU A 156 -1.44 -2.03 10.46
N ARG A 157 -1.63 -0.93 9.72
CA ARG A 157 -2.89 -0.63 9.04
C ARG A 157 -3.27 -1.75 8.08
N LEU A 158 -2.35 -2.15 7.19
CA LEU A 158 -2.62 -3.20 6.22
C LEU A 158 -2.94 -4.54 6.91
N SER A 159 -2.19 -4.90 7.96
CA SER A 159 -2.45 -6.11 8.75
C SER A 159 -3.90 -6.15 9.27
N LYS A 160 -4.34 -5.07 9.93
CA LYS A 160 -5.71 -4.94 10.46
C LYS A 160 -6.77 -4.95 9.37
N GLN A 161 -6.50 -4.32 8.22
CA GLN A 161 -7.43 -4.33 7.09
C GLN A 161 -7.60 -5.73 6.49
N LEU A 162 -6.51 -6.49 6.33
CA LEU A 162 -6.57 -7.86 5.83
C LEU A 162 -7.28 -8.80 6.81
N GLU A 163 -7.06 -8.62 8.11
CA GLU A 163 -7.77 -9.35 9.16
C GLU A 163 -9.26 -9.02 9.16
N ALA A 164 -9.62 -7.75 9.11
CA ALA A 164 -11.00 -7.31 8.97
C ALA A 164 -11.70 -7.95 7.76
N VAL A 165 -11.01 -8.06 6.62
CA VAL A 165 -11.55 -8.72 5.42
C VAL A 165 -11.69 -10.23 5.61
N GLU A 166 -10.76 -10.89 6.27
CA GLU A 166 -10.87 -12.32 6.60
C GLU A 166 -12.14 -12.60 7.42
N TYR A 167 -12.35 -11.84 8.51
CA TYR A 167 -13.55 -11.94 9.35
C TYR A 167 -14.83 -11.66 8.54
N TRP A 168 -14.83 -10.63 7.69
CA TRP A 168 -15.96 -10.35 6.81
C TRP A 168 -16.24 -11.52 5.85
N LEU A 169 -15.21 -12.13 5.26
CA LEU A 169 -15.39 -13.23 4.32
C LEU A 169 -15.91 -14.51 4.98
N TYR A 170 -15.65 -14.71 6.28
CA TYR A 170 -16.27 -15.77 7.08
C TYR A 170 -17.72 -15.48 7.49
N SER A 171 -18.16 -14.22 7.54
CA SER A 171 -19.53 -13.88 7.93
C SER A 171 -20.56 -14.27 6.85
N ASP A 172 -21.62 -14.96 7.27
CA ASP A 172 -22.77 -15.31 6.42
C ASP A 172 -23.73 -14.13 6.15
N ILE A 173 -23.56 -13.01 6.85
CA ILE A 173 -24.47 -11.85 6.75
C ILE A 173 -24.10 -11.01 5.53
N LYS A 174 -24.71 -11.32 4.38
CA LYS A 174 -24.50 -10.61 3.10
C LYS A 174 -25.69 -9.74 2.69
N THR A 175 -26.23 -8.93 3.61
CA THR A 175 -27.29 -7.96 3.23
C THR A 175 -26.75 -6.95 2.21
N SER A 176 -27.60 -6.44 1.33
CA SER A 176 -27.18 -5.60 0.19
C SER A 176 -26.37 -4.36 0.58
N LEU A 177 -26.74 -3.69 1.67
CA LEU A 177 -26.03 -2.50 2.17
C LEU A 177 -24.68 -2.85 2.80
N VAL A 178 -24.63 -3.91 3.62
CA VAL A 178 -23.40 -4.36 4.29
C VAL A 178 -22.42 -4.91 3.25
N ALA A 179 -22.91 -5.70 2.29
CA ALA A 179 -22.11 -6.20 1.18
C ALA A 179 -21.51 -5.05 0.37
N LYS A 180 -22.31 -4.05 -0.02
CA LYS A 180 -21.82 -2.87 -0.77
C LYS A 180 -20.77 -2.08 0.00
N LYS A 181 -20.93 -1.92 1.32
CA LYS A 181 -19.94 -1.28 2.20
C LYS A 181 -18.61 -2.04 2.15
N TRP A 182 -18.65 -3.36 2.33
CA TRP A 182 -17.44 -4.19 2.33
C TRP A 182 -16.82 -4.37 0.95
N GLU A 183 -17.60 -4.43 -0.12
CA GLU A 183 -17.10 -4.38 -1.49
C GLU A 183 -16.32 -3.09 -1.76
N GLY A 184 -16.79 -1.95 -1.23
CA GLY A 184 -16.05 -0.69 -1.27
C GLY A 184 -14.69 -0.81 -0.60
N ARG A 185 -14.65 -1.36 0.62
CA ARG A 185 -13.42 -1.60 1.39
C ARG A 185 -12.44 -2.56 0.71
N ILE A 186 -12.95 -3.66 0.16
CA ILE A 186 -12.15 -4.62 -0.62
C ILE A 186 -11.62 -3.96 -1.89
N ARG A 187 -12.44 -3.15 -2.57
CA ARG A 187 -12.02 -2.38 -3.75
C ARG A 187 -10.94 -1.36 -3.38
N GLU A 188 -10.99 -0.75 -2.20
CA GLU A 188 -9.93 0.13 -1.69
C GLU A 188 -8.60 -0.62 -1.53
N LEU A 189 -8.61 -1.88 -1.09
CA LEU A 189 -7.39 -2.71 -1.00
C LEU A 189 -6.88 -3.20 -2.37
N GLN A 190 -7.80 -3.41 -3.32
CA GLN A 190 -7.48 -3.87 -4.68
C GLN A 190 -7.07 -2.75 -5.62
N ALA A 191 -7.56 -1.54 -5.38
CA ALA A 191 -7.08 -0.37 -6.08
C ALA A 191 -5.58 -0.33 -5.80
N ASP A 192 -4.77 -0.44 -6.86
CA ASP A 192 -3.34 -0.21 -6.72
C ASP A 192 -3.21 1.06 -5.90
N LEU A 193 -2.53 0.96 -4.76
CA LEU A 193 -1.89 2.11 -4.13
C LEU A 193 -0.77 2.50 -5.10
N ALA A 194 -1.16 2.91 -6.32
CA ALA A 194 -0.30 3.49 -7.31
C ALA A 194 0.25 4.71 -6.59
N LEU A 195 1.46 4.53 -6.08
CA LEU A 195 2.23 5.55 -5.43
C LEU A 195 2.38 6.65 -6.46
N ILE A 196 1.57 7.70 -6.34
CA ILE A 196 1.71 8.84 -7.22
C ILE A 196 2.93 9.59 -6.69
N THR A 197 4.04 9.44 -7.41
CA THR A 197 5.25 10.19 -7.13
C THR A 197 5.22 11.45 -7.99
N LEU A 198 5.04 12.59 -7.33
CA LEU A 198 5.11 13.89 -7.97
C LEU A 198 6.58 14.28 -8.05
N HIS A 199 7.15 14.07 -9.23
CA HIS A 199 8.51 14.46 -9.53
C HIS A 199 8.58 15.98 -9.74
N TRP A 200 9.69 16.58 -9.35
CA TRP A 200 9.91 18.01 -9.51
C TRP A 200 9.95 18.45 -10.98
N LYS A 201 10.30 17.55 -11.92
CA LYS A 201 10.41 17.87 -13.35
C LYS A 201 9.07 18.22 -13.97
N ASP A 202 8.01 17.73 -13.34
CA ASP A 202 6.63 17.94 -13.71
C ASP A 202 6.00 19.09 -12.89
N ALA A 203 6.78 19.72 -12.01
CA ALA A 203 6.33 20.82 -11.16
C ALA A 203 6.41 22.16 -11.87
N LEU A 204 5.45 23.04 -11.56
CA LEU A 204 5.50 24.44 -11.92
C LEU A 204 6.01 25.23 -10.71
N LEU A 205 7.12 25.95 -10.90
CA LEU A 205 7.73 26.79 -9.88
C LEU A 205 7.13 28.19 -9.94
N ARG A 206 6.68 28.71 -8.79
CA ARG A 206 6.12 30.06 -8.65
C ARG A 206 6.93 30.83 -7.63
N GLY A 207 7.91 31.57 -8.10
CA GLY A 207 8.87 32.30 -7.27
C GLY A 207 10.12 32.63 -8.08
N GLU A 208 10.88 33.62 -7.64
CA GLU A 208 12.12 34.04 -8.30
C GLU A 208 13.34 33.23 -7.82
N HIS A 209 13.26 32.66 -6.62
CA HIS A 209 14.39 31.98 -5.96
C HIS A 209 14.33 30.46 -6.08
N LEU A 210 13.13 29.91 -6.32
CA LEU A 210 12.95 28.48 -6.58
C LEU A 210 13.70 28.06 -7.84
N LYS A 211 14.64 27.14 -7.70
CA LYS A 211 15.44 26.63 -8.81
C LYS A 211 15.49 25.12 -8.76
N TYR A 212 15.36 24.51 -9.93
CA TYR A 212 15.66 23.11 -10.08
C TYR A 212 17.17 22.88 -10.13
N ASP A 213 17.69 22.03 -9.25
CA ASP A 213 19.08 21.57 -9.24
C ASP A 213 19.18 20.19 -9.92
N ILE A 214 19.68 20.19 -11.16
CA ILE A 214 19.89 18.97 -11.97
C ILE A 214 20.81 17.96 -11.27
N GLY A 215 21.82 18.43 -10.53
CA GLY A 215 22.80 17.56 -9.89
C GLY A 215 22.23 16.80 -8.68
N GLN A 216 21.21 17.36 -8.03
CA GLN A 216 20.58 16.78 -6.85
C GLN A 216 19.18 16.20 -7.11
N ASP A 217 18.64 16.36 -8.32
CA ASP A 217 17.28 15.91 -8.64
C ASP A 217 16.26 16.50 -7.64
N SER A 218 16.41 17.79 -7.31
CA SER A 218 15.61 18.47 -6.29
C SER A 218 15.34 19.94 -6.60
N ILE A 219 14.28 20.49 -6.01
CA ILE A 219 14.01 21.94 -6.02
C ILE A 219 14.70 22.55 -4.80
N SER A 220 15.50 23.57 -5.04
CA SER A 220 16.31 24.28 -4.05
C SER A 220 16.01 25.78 -4.07
N GLY A 221 16.66 26.52 -3.17
CA GLY A 221 16.55 27.98 -3.12
C GLY A 221 15.27 28.50 -2.46
N TRP A 222 14.51 27.61 -1.80
CA TRP A 222 13.27 28.01 -1.15
C TRP A 222 13.54 28.78 0.14
N CYS A 223 13.26 30.08 0.12
CA CYS A 223 13.51 30.96 1.28
C CYS A 223 12.38 31.95 1.58
N PHE A 224 11.37 32.09 0.69
CA PHE A 224 10.29 33.07 0.83
C PHE A 224 8.90 32.41 0.95
N PRO A 225 8.04 32.87 1.90
CA PRO A 225 6.68 32.32 2.07
C PRO A 225 5.72 32.52 0.89
N GLN A 226 5.99 33.52 0.04
CA GLN A 226 5.15 33.80 -1.13
C GLN A 226 5.40 32.82 -2.28
N GLU A 227 6.51 32.07 -2.22
CA GLU A 227 6.89 31.13 -3.26
C GLU A 227 6.26 29.76 -3.02
N TYR A 228 5.88 29.10 -4.11
CA TYR A 228 5.24 27.80 -4.06
C TYR A 228 5.56 26.94 -5.26
N ILE A 229 5.39 25.63 -5.08
CA ILE A 229 5.54 24.61 -6.10
C ILE A 229 4.17 24.00 -6.33
N GLU A 230 3.75 23.84 -7.58
CA GLU A 230 2.46 23.24 -7.91
C GLU A 230 2.58 22.10 -8.93
N TRP A 231 1.78 21.06 -8.73
CA TRP A 231 1.68 19.91 -9.61
C TRP A 231 0.24 19.74 -10.09
N PRO A 232 -0.02 19.74 -11.41
CA PRO A 232 -1.26 19.18 -11.93
C PRO A 232 -1.22 17.66 -11.76
N VAL A 233 -2.23 17.07 -11.13
CA VAL A 233 -2.27 15.63 -10.84
C VAL A 233 -3.67 15.06 -11.06
N ASP A 234 -3.77 13.94 -11.75
CA ASP A 234 -5.01 13.19 -11.89
C ASP A 234 -5.19 12.25 -10.68
N LEU A 235 -6.24 12.49 -9.90
CA LEU A 235 -6.54 11.72 -8.70
C LEU A 235 -7.85 10.96 -8.86
N ALA A 236 -7.86 9.73 -8.36
CA ALA A 236 -9.07 8.94 -8.21
C ALA A 236 -9.83 9.38 -6.95
N ALA A 237 -11.12 9.06 -6.87
CA ALA A 237 -11.91 9.27 -5.65
C ALA A 237 -11.49 8.29 -4.55
N LYS A 238 -10.45 8.64 -3.80
CA LYS A 238 -9.98 7.88 -2.65
C LYS A 238 -9.29 8.80 -1.62
N THR A 239 -8.88 8.19 -0.52
CA THR A 239 -8.09 8.84 0.52
C THR A 239 -6.62 8.59 0.23
N TYR A 240 -5.79 9.63 0.33
CA TYR A 240 -4.35 9.56 0.10
C TYR A 240 -3.60 9.99 1.37
N ASP A 241 -2.58 9.23 1.76
CA ASP A 241 -1.56 9.71 2.70
C ASP A 241 -0.50 10.51 1.93
N VAL A 242 -0.24 11.73 2.39
CA VAL A 242 0.66 12.68 1.74
C VAL A 242 1.96 12.75 2.50
N ALA A 243 3.06 12.45 1.82
CA ALA A 243 4.40 12.53 2.39
C ALA A 243 5.34 13.34 1.48
N LEU A 244 6.34 13.96 2.09
CA LEU A 244 7.36 14.76 1.43
C LEU A 244 8.74 14.17 1.72
N LEU A 245 9.52 13.93 0.68
CA LEU A 245 10.94 13.61 0.80
C LEU A 245 11.75 14.89 0.63
N TYR A 246 12.49 15.27 1.67
CA TYR A 246 13.27 16.51 1.70
C TYR A 246 14.64 16.34 2.35
N SER A 247 15.54 17.25 2.06
CA SER A 247 16.77 17.48 2.84
C SER A 247 16.88 18.96 3.19
N SER A 248 17.54 19.27 4.29
CA SER A 248 17.60 20.62 4.80
C SER A 248 18.92 20.85 5.52
N ARG A 249 19.55 22.00 5.26
CA ARG A 249 20.80 22.41 5.92
C ARG A 249 20.58 23.72 6.66
N GLY A 250 20.98 23.74 7.93
CA GLY A 250 20.91 24.90 8.81
C GLY A 250 21.07 24.46 10.26
N ASN A 251 21.69 25.30 11.10
CA ASN A 251 22.06 24.94 12.47
C ASN A 251 20.90 25.03 13.48
N ALA A 252 19.73 25.55 13.10
CA ALA A 252 18.56 25.59 13.99
C ALA A 252 17.22 25.92 13.29
N GLY A 253 17.25 26.54 12.10
CA GLY A 253 16.03 26.97 11.41
C GLY A 253 15.23 25.81 10.81
N GLY A 254 13.91 25.83 11.01
CA GLY A 254 12.95 24.96 10.33
C GLY A 254 11.85 25.78 9.64
N TYR A 255 10.99 25.10 8.88
CA TYR A 255 9.83 25.73 8.24
C TYR A 255 8.55 25.07 8.68
N LEU A 256 7.52 25.88 8.90
CA LEU A 256 6.15 25.40 8.83
C LEU A 256 5.76 25.37 7.36
N MET A 257 5.61 24.17 6.81
CA MET A 257 5.21 23.96 5.41
C MET A 257 3.75 23.55 5.35
N ALA A 258 3.10 23.85 4.22
CA ALA A 258 1.77 23.36 3.92
C ALA A 258 1.66 22.78 2.52
N ILE A 259 0.91 21.69 2.42
CA ILE A 259 0.42 21.12 1.16
C ILE A 259 -1.08 21.39 1.07
N SER A 260 -1.51 21.95 -0.06
CA SER A 260 -2.89 22.27 -0.33
C SER A 260 -3.37 21.62 -1.62
N LEU A 261 -4.55 21.01 -1.57
CA LEU A 261 -5.21 20.42 -2.73
C LEU A 261 -6.30 21.38 -3.24
N PHE A 262 -6.25 21.73 -4.52
CA PHE A 262 -7.22 22.60 -5.17
C PHE A 262 -8.03 21.84 -6.21
N ALA A 263 -9.34 22.11 -6.24
CA ALA A 263 -10.21 21.66 -7.32
C ALA A 263 -9.90 22.45 -8.60
N PRO A 264 -10.06 21.85 -9.79
CA PRO A 264 -9.85 22.55 -11.05
C PRO A 264 -10.86 23.70 -11.25
N THR A 265 -12.05 23.58 -10.64
CA THR A 265 -13.11 24.59 -10.70
C THR A 265 -12.87 25.81 -9.81
N ASN A 266 -11.94 25.73 -8.85
CA ASN A 266 -11.63 26.84 -7.94
C ASN A 266 -10.15 26.78 -7.51
N PRO A 267 -9.23 27.40 -8.27
CA PRO A 267 -7.81 27.41 -7.95
C PRO A 267 -7.43 28.37 -6.81
N TYR A 268 -8.38 29.14 -6.28
CA TYR A 268 -8.13 30.15 -5.26
C TYR A 268 -8.43 29.67 -3.84
N ARG A 269 -9.35 28.70 -3.69
CA ARG A 269 -9.71 28.13 -2.39
C ARG A 269 -9.33 26.66 -2.32
N PRO A 270 -8.42 26.26 -1.41
CA PRO A 270 -8.06 24.86 -1.27
C PRO A 270 -9.24 24.05 -0.72
N LEU A 271 -9.39 22.82 -1.22
CA LEU A 271 -10.31 21.82 -0.68
C LEU A 271 -9.82 21.32 0.68
N THR A 272 -8.50 21.17 0.83
CA THR A 272 -7.85 20.68 2.03
C THR A 272 -6.45 21.28 2.09
N THR A 273 -6.02 21.66 3.29
CA THR A 273 -4.65 22.09 3.58
C THR A 273 -4.13 21.27 4.75
N LEU A 274 -2.98 20.64 4.55
CA LEU A 274 -2.22 19.94 5.57
C LEU A 274 -0.96 20.73 5.85
N SER A 275 -0.51 20.78 7.10
CA SER A 275 0.72 21.48 7.48
C SER A 275 1.58 20.65 8.41
N THR A 276 2.90 20.78 8.29
CA THR A 276 3.86 20.08 9.12
C THR A 276 5.14 20.89 9.29
N GLU A 277 5.86 20.63 10.36
CA GLU A 277 7.16 21.25 10.62
C GLU A 277 8.27 20.43 9.97
N LEU A 278 9.07 21.10 9.13
CA LEU A 278 10.32 20.59 8.59
C LEU A 278 11.48 21.11 9.43
N ILE A 279 12.35 20.20 9.85
CA ILE A 279 13.53 20.49 10.65
C ILE A 279 14.80 20.18 9.85
N SER A 280 15.94 20.66 10.32
CA SER A 280 17.24 20.35 9.70
C SER A 280 17.46 18.83 9.64
N THR A 281 17.90 18.32 8.49
CA THR A 281 18.29 16.90 8.34
C THR A 281 19.79 16.70 8.58
N GLY A 282 20.52 17.76 8.98
CA GLY A 282 21.96 17.72 9.22
C GLY A 282 22.82 17.83 7.96
N GLY A 283 22.21 17.95 6.77
CA GLY A 283 22.95 18.20 5.53
C GLY A 283 22.22 17.73 4.27
N TRP A 284 22.74 18.17 3.12
CA TRP A 284 22.11 17.95 1.80
C TRP A 284 22.01 16.49 1.36
N LYS A 285 22.89 15.63 1.89
CA LYS A 285 22.92 14.20 1.60
C LYS A 285 22.00 13.39 2.53
N ASN A 286 21.49 14.01 3.59
CA ASN A 286 20.62 13.37 4.57
C ASN A 286 19.17 13.68 4.20
N TYR A 287 18.47 12.70 3.68
CA TYR A 287 17.06 12.84 3.35
C TYR A 287 16.19 12.33 4.50
N ALA A 288 15.11 13.05 4.75
CA ALA A 288 14.06 12.64 5.66
C ALA A 288 12.73 12.63 4.92
N GLU A 289 11.88 11.67 5.26
CA GLU A 289 10.49 11.66 4.86
C GLU A 289 9.64 12.30 5.97
N LYS A 290 8.73 13.20 5.60
CA LYS A 290 7.77 13.80 6.51
C LYS A 290 6.35 13.58 6.02
N SER A 291 5.51 12.97 6.86
CA SER A 291 4.07 12.91 6.60
C SER A 291 3.41 14.26 6.89
N PHE A 292 2.58 14.70 5.95
CA PHE A 292 1.66 15.84 6.11
C PHE A 292 0.31 15.37 6.67
N GLY A 293 -0.04 14.09 6.47
CA GLY A 293 -1.31 13.50 6.86
C GLY A 293 -2.17 13.14 5.65
N ILE A 294 -3.49 13.10 5.86
CA ILE A 294 -4.42 12.47 4.94
C ILE A 294 -5.24 13.51 4.17
N ILE A 295 -5.30 13.39 2.84
CA ILE A 295 -6.26 14.11 1.99
C ILE A 295 -7.36 13.16 1.51
N ARG A 296 -8.60 13.64 1.43
CA ARG A 296 -9.73 12.87 0.90
C ARG A 296 -10.20 13.46 -0.42
N VAL A 297 -10.16 12.68 -1.48
CA VAL A 297 -10.65 13.04 -2.81
C VAL A 297 -12.02 12.41 -3.01
N SER A 298 -13.07 13.23 -3.10
CA SER A 298 -14.45 12.73 -3.21
C SER A 298 -14.88 12.36 -4.63
N ARG A 299 -14.22 12.90 -5.66
CA ARG A 299 -14.55 12.68 -7.08
C ARG A 299 -13.26 12.48 -7.86
N PRO A 300 -13.20 11.57 -8.84
CA PRO A 300 -12.03 11.46 -9.68
C PRO A 300 -11.91 12.72 -10.57
N GLY A 301 -10.69 13.13 -10.88
CA GLY A 301 -10.44 14.25 -11.79
C GLY A 301 -9.04 14.82 -11.69
N ARG A 302 -8.80 15.90 -12.44
CA ARG A 302 -7.54 16.64 -12.42
C ARG A 302 -7.54 17.69 -11.32
N TYR A 303 -6.58 17.61 -10.41
CA TYR A 303 -6.40 18.51 -9.28
C TYR A 303 -5.08 19.29 -9.41
N ILE A 304 -4.93 20.32 -8.58
CA ILE A 304 -3.64 20.99 -8.39
C ILE A 304 -3.21 20.75 -6.94
N LEU A 305 -2.04 20.14 -6.76
CA LEU A 305 -1.40 20.03 -5.47
C LEU A 305 -0.34 21.12 -5.34
N ARG A 306 -0.40 21.92 -4.27
CA ARG A 306 0.52 23.04 -4.04
C ARG A 306 1.26 22.88 -2.73
N LEU A 307 2.58 22.86 -2.78
CA LEU A 307 3.46 22.94 -1.61
C LEU A 307 3.90 24.39 -1.43
N HIS A 308 3.76 24.93 -0.22
CA HIS A 308 4.18 26.31 0.10
C HIS A 308 4.76 26.42 1.51
N ALA A 309 5.69 27.35 1.70
CA ALA A 309 6.21 27.71 3.01
C ALA A 309 5.27 28.71 3.68
N ILE A 310 4.76 28.39 4.86
CA ILE A 310 3.90 29.32 5.62
C ILE A 310 4.77 30.36 6.33
N ARG A 311 5.75 29.88 7.10
CA ARG A 311 6.67 30.73 7.86
C ARG A 311 7.93 29.99 8.25
N ARG A 312 8.97 30.75 8.56
CA ARG A 312 10.15 30.26 9.28
C ARG A 312 9.77 30.01 10.74
N LEU A 313 10.24 28.90 11.31
CA LEU A 313 10.05 28.62 12.74
C LEU A 313 10.96 29.48 13.62
N GLN A 314 12.09 29.94 13.08
CA GLN A 314 13.05 30.81 13.76
C GLN A 314 13.49 31.93 12.79
N PRO A 315 12.91 33.14 12.85
CA PRO A 315 13.15 34.19 11.88
C PRO A 315 14.56 34.82 11.98
N ASP A 316 15.18 34.76 13.16
CA ASP A 316 16.48 35.40 13.43
C ASP A 316 17.68 34.58 12.95
N PHE A 317 17.47 33.34 12.51
CA PHE A 317 18.52 32.47 11.99
C PHE A 317 18.67 32.62 10.48
N GLU A 318 19.85 32.26 9.98
CA GLU A 318 20.08 32.13 8.54
C GLU A 318 18.94 31.31 7.90
N PRO A 319 18.44 31.74 6.73
CA PRO A 319 17.38 31.02 6.04
C PRO A 319 17.80 29.57 5.89
N CYS A 320 17.06 28.68 6.57
CA CYS A 320 17.22 27.27 6.31
C CYS A 320 16.87 27.05 4.83
N LEU A 321 17.69 26.32 4.11
CA LEU A 321 17.38 26.02 2.72
C LEU A 321 16.78 24.61 2.71
N VAL A 322 15.59 24.47 2.12
CA VAL A 322 14.91 23.19 1.98
C VAL A 322 15.07 22.71 0.54
N ASN A 323 15.60 21.50 0.38
CA ASN A 323 15.62 20.78 -0.88
C ASN A 323 14.49 19.77 -0.89
N VAL A 324 13.53 19.96 -1.80
CA VAL A 324 12.41 19.04 -1.98
C VAL A 324 12.72 18.11 -3.14
N ARG A 325 12.66 16.79 -2.89
CA ARG A 325 12.95 15.78 -3.90
C ARG A 325 11.69 15.20 -4.54
N ALA A 326 10.71 14.84 -3.72
CA ALA A 326 9.46 14.25 -4.21
C ALA A 326 8.32 14.48 -3.21
N VAL A 327 7.10 14.54 -3.75
CA VAL A 327 5.86 14.39 -2.96
C VAL A 327 5.22 13.07 -3.32
N PHE A 328 4.85 12.30 -2.31
CA PHE A 328 4.19 11.01 -2.45
C PHE A 328 2.71 11.14 -2.08
N LEU A 329 1.84 10.60 -2.92
CA LEU A 329 0.43 10.36 -2.59
C LEU A 329 0.23 8.84 -2.58
N ARG A 330 0.02 8.28 -1.39
CA ARG A 330 -0.11 6.84 -1.14
C ARG A 330 -1.57 6.44 -0.98
#